data_AF-A0A1V4H8A3-F1
#
_entry.id   AF-A0A1V4H8A3-F1
#
_cell.length_a   1.000
_cell.length_b   1.000
_cell.length_c   1.000
_cell.angle_alpha   90.00
_cell.angle_beta   90.00
_cell.angle_gamma   90.00
#
_symmetry.space_group_name_H-M   'P 1'
#
loop_
_entity.id
_entity.type
_entity.pdbx_description
1 polymer ?
#
loop_
_entity_poly.entity_id
_entity_poly.type
_entity_poly.pdbx_seq_one_letter_code
_entity_poly.pdbx_strand_id
1 'polypeptide(L)' 'MYRTIVQERVVIQRGDTIWEIASLHKKSGENIRSYIDKIKTINHLTTSALQEGQVLILP' A
#
# COMPACT_ATOMS: atom_id res chain seq x y z
N MET A 1 -20.47 -6.64 18.13
CA MET A 1 -19.92 -5.34 17.70
C MET A 1 -19.08 -5.59 16.45
N TYR A 2 -19.58 -5.25 15.25
CA TYR A 2 -18.85 -5.51 14.00
C TYR A 2 -17.89 -4.34 13.75
N ARG A 3 -16.59 -4.61 13.76
CA ARG A 3 -15.57 -3.61 13.46
C ARG A 3 -15.48 -3.53 11.93
N THR A 4 -16.10 -2.51 11.33
CA THR A 4 -15.94 -2.24 9.89
C THR A 4 -14.50 -1.82 9.64
N ILE A 5 -13.69 -2.72 9.11
CA ILE A 5 -12.34 -2.38 8.67
C ILE A 5 -12.50 -1.72 7.32
N VAL A 6 -12.46 -0.38 7.28
CA VAL A 6 -12.41 0.36 6.02
C VAL A 6 -11.03 0.14 5.45
N GLN A 7 -10.93 -0.78 4.50
CA GLN A 7 -9.69 -1.09 3.82
C GLN A 7 -9.47 -0.07 2.70
N GLU A 8 -8.44 0.75 2.84
CA GLU A 8 -8.10 1.76 1.85
C GLU A 8 -7.49 1.10 0.60
N ARG A 9 -7.84 1.60 -0.58
CA ARG A 9 -7.41 1.06 -1.88
C ARG A 9 -6.97 2.21 -2.78
N VAL A 10 -5.81 2.07 -3.39
CA VAL A 10 -5.24 3.05 -4.31
C VAL A 10 -5.10 2.40 -5.68
N VAL A 11 -5.53 3.11 -6.73
CA VAL A 11 -5.29 2.67 -8.11
C VAL A 11 -3.97 3.27 -8.55
N ILE A 12 -3.03 2.40 -8.95
CA ILE A 12 -1.71 2.81 -9.41
C ILE A 12 -1.83 3.52 -10.76
N GLN A 13 -1.21 4.69 -10.85
CA GLN A 13 -1.04 5.43 -12.07
C GLN A 13 0.41 5.38 -12.56
N ARG A 14 0.61 5.74 -13.82
CA ARG A 14 1.94 5.79 -14.42
C ARG A 14 2.84 6.76 -13.67
N GLY A 15 3.93 6.25 -13.10
CA GLY A 15 4.89 7.04 -12.33
C GLY A 15 4.73 6.91 -10.82
N ASP A 16 3.63 6.32 -10.34
CA ASP A 16 3.45 6.05 -8.92
C ASP A 16 4.45 5.00 -8.43
N THR A 17 5.00 5.23 -7.24
CA THR A 17 5.85 4.26 -6.55
C THR A 17 5.21 3.79 -5.26
N ILE A 18 5.49 2.53 -4.88
CA ILE A 18 5.07 2.00 -3.57
C ILE A 18 5.59 2.88 -2.44
N TRP A 19 6.76 3.48 -2.63
CA TRP A 19 7.37 4.36 -1.64
C TRP A 19 6.56 5.63 -1.38
N GLU A 20 6.11 6.32 -2.43
CA GLU A 20 5.29 7.52 -2.30
C GLU A 20 3.94 7.20 -1.66
N ILE A 21 3.27 6.15 -2.15
CA ILE A 21 1.99 5.70 -1.58
C ILE A 21 2.16 5.33 -0.10
N ALA A 22 3.19 4.55 0.24
CA ALA A 22 3.49 4.22 1.63
C ALA A 22 3.77 5.47 2.47
N SER A 23 4.51 6.44 1.92
CA SER A 23 4.83 7.68 2.64
C SER A 23 3.60 8.54 2.92
N LEU A 24 2.60 8.52 2.03
CA LEU A 24 1.36 9.28 2.15
C LEU A 24 0.39 8.67 3.17
N HIS A 25 0.33 7.33 3.24
CA HIS A 25 -0.67 6.62 4.05
C HIS A 25 -0.14 6.07 5.40
N LYS A 26 1.18 5.97 5.59
CA LYS A 26 1.75 5.50 6.86
C LYS A 26 1.35 6.41 8.02
N LYS A 27 1.16 5.83 9.20
CA LYS A 27 0.91 6.61 10.42
C LYS A 27 2.16 7.33 10.90
N SER A 28 1.98 8.44 11.61
CA SER A 28 3.10 9.14 12.24
C SER A 28 3.78 8.23 13.26
N GLY A 29 5.08 8.02 13.12
CA GLY A 29 5.87 7.08 13.92
C GLY A 29 6.01 5.66 13.32
N GLU A 30 5.30 5.33 12.24
CA GLU A 30 5.47 4.04 11.57
C GLU A 30 6.66 4.04 10.60
N ASN A 31 7.40 2.93 10.59
CA ASN A 31 8.54 2.76 9.69
C ASN A 31 8.05 2.51 8.26
N ILE A 32 8.51 3.34 7.33
CA ILE A 32 8.10 3.26 5.92
C ILE A 32 8.43 1.90 5.28
N ARG A 33 9.57 1.29 5.61
CA ARG A 33 9.93 -0.05 5.08
C ARG A 33 8.96 -1.11 5.57
N SER A 34 8.65 -1.11 6.87
CA SER A 34 7.67 -2.04 7.43
C SER A 34 6.29 -1.86 6.80
N TYR A 35 5.88 -0.62 6.52
CA TYR A 35 4.61 -0.34 5.85
C TYR A 35 4.61 -0.84 4.40
N ILE A 36 5.70 -0.61 3.65
CA ILE A 36 5.89 -1.16 2.29
C ILE A 36 5.82 -2.69 2.31
N ASP A 37 6.45 -3.35 3.26
CA ASP A 37 6.44 -4.80 3.38
C ASP A 37 5.04 -5.34 3.68
N LYS A 38 4.26 -4.65 4.52
CA LYS A 38 2.84 -4.98 4.77
C LYS A 38 2.01 -4.85 3.49
N ILE A 39 2.15 -3.74 2.77
CA ILE A 39 1.48 -3.53 1.48
C ILE A 39 1.82 -4.69 0.53
N LYS A 40 3.10 -5.02 0.39
CA LYS A 40 3.53 -6.12 -0.49
C LYS A 40 2.93 -7.45 -0.09
N THR A 41 2.92 -7.73 1.22
CA THR A 41 2.37 -8.98 1.77
C THR A 41 0.87 -9.08 1.50
N ILE A 42 0.10 -8.03 1.77
CA ILE A 42 -1.36 -8.01 1.59
C ILE A 42 -1.74 -8.07 0.10
N ASN A 43 -0.94 -7.47 -0.78
CA ASN A 43 -1.18 -7.48 -2.22
C ASN A 43 -0.51 -8.65 -2.95
N HIS A 44 0.13 -9.58 -2.22
CA HIS A 44 0.86 -10.72 -2.78
C HIS A 44 1.91 -10.29 -3.83
N LEU A 45 2.51 -9.11 -3.64
CA LEU A 45 3.52 -8.56 -4.54
C LEU A 45 4.86 -9.25 -4.29
N THR A 46 5.30 -10.04 -5.26
CA THR A 46 6.62 -10.69 -5.26
C THR A 46 7.75 -9.74 -5.63
N THR A 47 7.43 -8.62 -6.30
CA THR A 47 8.38 -7.61 -6.72
C THR A 47 7.91 -6.20 -6.36
N SER A 48 8.83 -5.24 -6.38
CA SER A 48 8.50 -3.81 -6.23
C SER A 48 7.92 -3.19 -7.51
N ALA A 49 7.77 -3.97 -8.59
CA ALA A 49 7.23 -3.49 -9.84
C ALA A 49 5.71 -3.34 -9.70
N LEU A 50 5.23 -2.11 -9.88
CA LEU A 50 3.82 -1.81 -9.94
C LEU A 50 3.38 -1.74 -11.40
N GLN A 51 2.17 -2.22 -11.67
CA GLN A 51 1.53 -2.06 -12.97
C GLN A 51 0.50 -0.94 -12.91
N GLU A 52 0.47 -0.11 -13.96
CA GLU A 52 -0.57 0.91 -14.11
C GLU A 52 -1.96 0.25 -14.16
N GLY A 53 -2.93 0.85 -13.47
CA GLY A 53 -4.28 0.30 -13.30
C GLY A 53 -4.40 -0.79 -12.24
N GLN A 54 -3.28 -1.21 -11.61
CA GLN A 54 -3.31 -2.14 -10.49
C GLN A 54 -3.98 -1.50 -9.27
N VAL A 55 -4.77 -2.28 -8.53
CA VAL A 55 -5.32 -1.85 -7.24
C VAL A 55 -4.41 -2.32 -6.13
N LEU A 56 -3.91 -1.37 -5.34
CA LEU A 56 -3.09 -1.61 -4.16
C LEU A 56 -3.97 -1.50 -2.91
N ILE A 57 -3.99 -2.55 -2.10
CA ILE A 57 -4.65 -2.61 -0.81
C ILE A 57 -3.70 -2.11 0.28
N LEU A 58 -4.17 -1.18 1.11
CA LEU A 58 -3.40 -0.65 2.22
C LEU A 58 -3.82 -1.30 3.56
N PRO A 59 -2.87 -1.48 4.51
CA PRO A 59 -3.12 -2.00 5.85
C PRO A 59 -3.79 -1.01 6.81
#